data_AF-A0A1C6ENN2-F1
#
_entry.id   AF-A0A1C6ENN2-F1
#
_cell.length_a   1.000
_cell.length_b   1.000
_cell.length_c   1.000
_cell.angle_alpha   90.00
_cell.angle_beta   90.00
_cell.angle_gamma   90.00
#
_symmetry.space_group_name_H-M   'P 1'
#
loop_
_entity.id
_entity.type
_entity.pdbx_description
1 polymer ?
#
loop_
_entity_poly.entity_id
_entity_poly.type
_entity_poly.pdbx_seq_one_letter_code
_entity_poly.pdbx_strand_id
1 'polypeptide(L)'
;MMEFYKVLEKIMKSKDLTIPEVARLCNLSDSTVRSIFTRKQKTVALNIAFKIADGLCIPLEVLNGKEITEAIENTKKLDEDTRSGKIIWKKVSHREVQKLTQETDNFISTDSITKSSMSIGENIKKYRKEKGLTQKELADKIGKGFSTVQKYELNISQPPIDVLNRIADTLDINVSKLFYIENTLNQSADDEAQRQEMYLKELREDTINKYDGLDPFGQKAANKYINFLAKDEEE
;
A
#
# COMPACT_ATOMS: atom_id res chain seq x y z
N MET A 1 -6.24 -5.02 27.35
CA MET A 1 -5.26 -5.45 26.32
C MET A 1 -4.30 -6.44 26.96
N MET A 2 -4.18 -7.65 26.41
CA MET A 2 -3.31 -8.70 26.94
C MET A 2 -1.84 -8.32 26.74
N GLU A 3 -0.97 -8.62 27.71
CA GLU A 3 0.46 -8.29 27.63
C GLU A 3 1.14 -9.10 26.51
N PHE A 4 1.99 -8.46 25.69
CA PHE A 4 2.60 -9.09 24.50
C PHE A 4 3.26 -10.45 24.80
N TYR A 5 4.02 -10.55 25.89
CA TYR A 5 4.67 -11.80 26.27
C TYR A 5 3.67 -12.93 26.56
N LYS A 6 2.48 -12.63 27.13
CA LYS A 6 1.43 -13.62 27.39
C LYS A 6 0.75 -14.06 26.11
N VAL A 7 0.53 -13.14 25.18
CA VAL A 7 -0.03 -13.43 23.85
C VAL A 7 0.93 -14.38 23.12
N LEU A 8 2.21 -14.04 23.06
CA LEU A 8 3.22 -14.86 22.41
C LEU A 8 3.37 -16.23 23.10
N GLU A 9 3.33 -16.29 24.43
CA GLU A 9 3.37 -17.55 25.18
C GLU A 9 2.19 -18.46 24.80
N LYS A 10 0.97 -17.91 24.67
CA LYS A 10 -0.22 -18.68 24.27
C LYS A 10 -0.07 -19.24 22.85
N ILE A 11 0.46 -18.42 21.93
CA ILE A 11 0.69 -18.83 20.54
C ILE A 11 1.73 -19.94 20.46
N MET A 12 2.84 -19.79 21.18
CA MET A 12 3.88 -20.82 21.27
C MET A 12 3.32 -22.14 21.78
N LYS A 13 2.54 -22.13 22.88
CA LYS A 13 1.87 -23.32 23.40
C LYS A 13 0.91 -23.95 22.40
N SER A 14 0.14 -23.15 21.66
CA SER A 14 -0.81 -23.67 20.66
C SER A 14 -0.16 -24.30 19.43
N LYS A 15 1.06 -23.86 19.09
CA LYS A 15 1.84 -24.34 17.93
C LYS A 15 2.93 -25.32 18.34
N ASP A 16 3.00 -25.70 19.62
CA ASP A 16 4.05 -26.53 20.21
C ASP A 16 5.49 -26.04 19.88
N LEU A 17 5.69 -24.72 19.96
CA LEU A 17 6.96 -24.09 19.60
C LEU A 17 7.81 -23.77 20.83
N THR A 18 9.10 -24.06 20.74
CA THR A 18 10.12 -23.66 21.70
C THR A 18 10.70 -22.28 21.37
N ILE A 19 11.37 -21.65 22.34
CA ILE A 19 12.03 -20.35 22.16
C ILE A 19 13.03 -20.35 20.99
N PRO A 20 13.94 -21.35 20.86
CA PRO A 20 14.86 -21.42 19.72
C PRO A 20 14.14 -21.50 18.36
N GLU A 21 13.01 -22.20 18.31
CA GLU A 21 12.23 -22.35 17.07
C GLU A 21 11.55 -21.05 16.70
N VAL A 22 10.98 -20.32 17.66
CA VAL A 22 10.44 -18.97 17.43
C VAL A 22 11.54 -18.03 16.95
N ALA A 23 12.72 -18.06 17.56
CA ALA A 23 13.85 -17.24 17.16
C ALA A 23 14.25 -17.51 15.69
N ARG A 24 14.35 -18.79 15.32
CA ARG A 24 14.66 -19.24 13.96
C ARG A 24 13.57 -18.84 12.96
N LEU A 25 12.30 -19.10 13.27
CA LEU A 25 11.15 -18.81 12.40
C LEU A 25 10.98 -17.30 12.18
N CYS A 26 11.21 -16.49 13.21
CA CYS A 26 11.01 -15.05 13.15
C CYS A 26 12.26 -14.27 12.74
N ASN A 27 13.36 -14.96 12.41
CA ASN A 27 14.66 -14.33 12.11
C ASN A 27 15.08 -13.32 13.21
N LEU A 28 15.00 -13.78 14.46
CA LEU A 28 15.37 -13.07 15.68
C LEU A 28 16.50 -13.82 16.40
N SER A 29 17.27 -13.11 17.22
CA SER A 29 18.22 -13.78 18.10
C SER A 29 17.48 -14.51 19.23
N ASP A 30 17.99 -15.67 19.64
CA ASP A 30 17.45 -16.42 20.79
C ASP A 30 17.40 -15.54 22.06
N SER A 31 18.41 -14.68 22.24
CA SER A 31 18.45 -13.68 23.31
C SER A 31 17.31 -12.66 23.25
N THR A 32 16.93 -12.22 22.04
CA THR A 32 15.79 -11.31 21.85
C THR A 32 14.50 -11.97 22.29
N VAL A 33 14.23 -13.20 21.82
CA VAL A 33 13.01 -13.93 22.16
C VAL A 33 12.98 -14.28 23.65
N ARG A 34 14.10 -14.74 24.23
CA ARG A 34 14.21 -14.95 25.70
C ARG A 34 13.98 -13.68 26.49
N SER A 35 14.47 -12.54 26.03
CA SER A 35 14.31 -11.26 26.73
C SER A 35 12.84 -10.85 26.86
N ILE A 36 12.00 -11.17 25.86
CA ILE A 36 10.56 -10.90 25.89
C ILE A 36 9.89 -11.60 27.07
N PHE A 37 10.21 -12.89 27.29
CA PHE A 37 9.64 -13.68 28.37
C PHE A 37 10.26 -13.38 29.73
N THR A 38 11.59 -13.35 29.80
CA THR A 38 12.32 -13.14 31.07
C THR A 38 12.02 -11.76 31.67
N ARG A 39 11.83 -10.73 30.85
CA ARG A 39 11.49 -9.37 31.29
C ARG A 39 9.99 -9.09 31.29
N LYS A 40 9.15 -10.08 30.97
CA LYS A 40 7.67 -9.96 30.87
C LYS A 40 7.25 -8.70 30.09
N GLN A 41 7.82 -8.53 28.90
CA GLN A 41 7.59 -7.32 28.11
C GLN A 41 6.10 -7.16 27.77
N LYS A 42 5.51 -6.04 28.20
CA LYS A 42 4.11 -5.71 27.89
C LYS A 42 3.96 -5.30 26.42
N THR A 43 4.99 -4.68 25.86
CA THR A 43 5.08 -4.20 24.48
C THR A 43 6.45 -4.52 23.90
N VAL A 44 6.54 -4.62 22.58
CA VAL A 44 7.82 -4.77 21.86
C VAL A 44 7.96 -3.70 20.78
N ALA A 45 9.18 -3.49 20.31
CA ALA A 45 9.42 -2.64 19.16
C ALA A 45 8.69 -3.18 17.92
N LEU A 46 8.19 -2.27 17.08
CA LEU A 46 7.32 -2.61 15.95
C LEU A 46 7.98 -3.58 14.95
N ASN A 47 9.27 -3.41 14.69
CA ASN A 47 10.05 -4.32 13.85
C ASN A 47 10.15 -5.75 14.43
N ILE A 48 10.17 -5.90 15.76
CA ILE A 48 10.14 -7.21 16.43
C ILE A 48 8.75 -7.82 16.30
N ALA A 49 7.69 -7.02 16.48
CA ALA A 49 6.32 -7.48 16.31
C ALA A 49 6.06 -7.96 14.87
N PHE A 50 6.50 -7.22 13.85
CA PHE A 50 6.38 -7.62 12.45
C PHE A 50 7.13 -8.92 12.15
N LYS A 51 8.35 -9.08 12.65
CA LYS A 51 9.12 -10.32 12.48
C LYS A 51 8.45 -11.54 13.11
N ILE A 52 7.82 -11.35 14.27
CA ILE A 52 7.08 -12.41 14.95
C ILE A 52 5.77 -12.71 14.21
N ALA A 53 5.09 -11.68 13.70
CA ALA A 53 3.88 -11.82 12.90
C ALA A 53 4.14 -12.66 11.63
N ASP A 54 5.17 -12.26 10.88
CA ASP A 54 5.60 -12.91 9.65
C ASP A 54 6.09 -14.35 9.91
N GLY A 55 7.03 -14.51 10.86
CA GLY A 55 7.63 -15.82 11.15
C GLY A 55 6.66 -16.86 11.72
N LEU A 56 5.60 -16.43 12.42
CA LEU A 56 4.58 -17.33 12.97
C LEU A 56 3.33 -17.42 12.10
N CYS A 57 3.28 -16.68 10.98
CA CYS A 57 2.14 -16.52 10.08
C CYS A 57 0.86 -16.13 10.84
N ILE A 58 0.94 -15.05 11.61
CA ILE A 58 -0.18 -14.52 12.42
C ILE A 58 -0.36 -13.03 12.13
N PRO A 59 -1.60 -12.54 12.01
CA PRO A 59 -1.86 -11.10 11.87
C PRO A 59 -1.33 -10.32 13.08
N LEU A 60 -0.87 -9.08 12.85
CA LEU A 60 -0.29 -8.23 13.89
C LEU A 60 -1.33 -7.89 14.98
N GLU A 61 -2.61 -7.87 14.60
CA GLU A 61 -3.77 -7.71 15.47
C GLU A 61 -3.80 -8.79 16.54
N VAL A 62 -3.50 -10.05 16.17
CA VAL A 62 -3.44 -11.19 17.09
C VAL A 62 -2.34 -10.97 18.13
N LEU A 63 -1.16 -10.51 17.69
CA LEU A 63 -0.04 -10.21 18.57
C LEU A 63 -0.29 -9.02 19.50
N ASN A 64 -1.09 -8.06 19.05
CA ASN A 64 -1.53 -6.92 19.86
C ASN A 64 -2.66 -7.28 20.84
N GLY A 65 -3.08 -8.56 20.86
CA GLY A 65 -4.19 -9.02 21.68
C GLY A 65 -5.54 -8.45 21.23
N LYS A 66 -5.66 -7.97 19.99
CA LYS A 66 -6.97 -7.74 19.35
C LYS A 66 -7.52 -9.10 18.94
N GLU A 67 -8.67 -9.41 19.49
CA GLU A 67 -9.04 -10.77 19.76
C GLU A 67 -9.64 -11.49 18.54
N ILE A 68 -8.88 -12.45 18.00
CA ILE A 68 -9.48 -13.65 17.40
C ILE A 68 -10.41 -14.34 18.43
N THR A 69 -10.20 -14.15 19.73
CA THR A 69 -11.07 -14.63 20.82
C THR A 69 -12.47 -14.01 20.83
N GLU A 70 -12.64 -12.68 20.86
CA GLU A 70 -13.93 -11.99 20.60
C GLU A 70 -14.54 -12.43 19.27
N ALA A 71 -13.75 -12.59 18.20
CA ALA A 71 -14.29 -13.07 16.92
C ALA A 71 -14.84 -14.50 17.03
N ILE A 72 -14.18 -15.40 17.77
CA ILE A 72 -14.62 -16.79 18.05
C ILE A 72 -15.82 -16.81 19.02
N GLU A 73 -15.86 -15.94 20.02
CA GLU A 73 -16.99 -15.82 20.95
C GLU A 73 -18.21 -15.22 20.26
N ASN A 74 -18.01 -14.23 19.40
CA ASN A 74 -19.05 -13.64 18.58
C ASN A 74 -19.60 -14.67 17.58
N THR A 75 -18.76 -15.50 16.95
CA THR A 75 -19.27 -16.58 16.07
C THR A 75 -20.02 -17.65 16.85
N LYS A 76 -19.54 -18.09 18.02
CA LYS A 76 -20.30 -19.02 18.88
C LYS A 76 -21.65 -18.45 19.30
N LYS A 77 -21.69 -17.17 19.66
CA LYS A 77 -22.93 -16.46 20.01
C LYS A 77 -23.86 -16.30 18.80
N LEU A 78 -23.31 -16.07 17.62
CA LEU A 78 -24.06 -16.02 16.35
C LEU A 78 -24.66 -17.38 16.00
N ASP A 79 -23.95 -18.47 16.25
CA ASP A 79 -24.43 -19.85 16.07
C ASP A 79 -25.57 -20.17 17.05
N GLU A 80 -25.44 -19.77 18.32
CA GLU A 80 -26.50 -19.91 19.33
C GLU A 80 -27.74 -19.04 19.01
N ASP A 81 -27.55 -17.79 18.60
CA ASP A 81 -28.63 -16.87 18.22
C ASP A 81 -29.31 -17.32 16.91
N THR A 82 -28.58 -17.95 15.98
CA THR A 82 -29.15 -18.59 14.78
C THR A 82 -29.95 -19.85 15.15
N ARG A 83 -29.41 -20.70 16.03
CA ARG A 83 -30.04 -21.96 16.45
C ARG A 83 -31.27 -21.74 17.34
N SER A 84 -31.29 -20.66 18.11
CA SER A 84 -32.44 -20.20 18.90
C SER A 84 -33.46 -19.39 18.09
N GLY A 85 -33.21 -19.17 16.80
CA GLY A 85 -34.13 -18.48 15.89
C GLY A 85 -34.20 -16.97 16.08
N LYS A 86 -33.30 -16.40 16.89
CA LYS A 86 -33.19 -14.95 17.13
C LYS A 86 -32.61 -14.21 15.92
N ILE A 87 -31.80 -14.89 15.10
CA ILE A 87 -31.29 -14.41 13.81
C ILE A 87 -31.91 -15.25 12.70
N ILE A 88 -32.58 -14.59 11.73
CA ILE A 88 -33.15 -15.22 10.54
C ILE A 88 -32.29 -14.84 9.34
N TRP A 89 -31.62 -15.84 8.74
CA TRP A 89 -30.86 -15.63 7.52
C TRP A 89 -31.82 -15.53 6.32
N LYS A 90 -31.89 -14.36 5.69
CA LYS A 90 -32.57 -14.20 4.40
C LYS A 90 -31.70 -14.86 3.33
N LYS A 91 -32.26 -15.80 2.58
CA LYS A 91 -31.55 -16.43 1.45
C LYS A 91 -31.31 -15.38 0.37
N VAL A 92 -30.05 -15.02 0.15
CA VAL A 92 -29.62 -14.07 -0.89
C VAL A 92 -29.14 -14.87 -2.11
N SER A 93 -29.45 -14.41 -3.31
CA SER A 93 -29.03 -15.11 -4.53
C SER A 93 -27.51 -14.96 -4.76
N HIS A 94 -26.90 -15.92 -5.45
CA HIS A 94 -25.47 -15.85 -5.77
C HIS A 94 -25.09 -14.58 -6.55
N ARG A 95 -26.03 -14.07 -7.37
CA ARG A 95 -25.89 -12.82 -8.13
C ARG A 95 -25.91 -11.56 -7.26
N GLU A 96 -26.68 -11.54 -6.18
CA GLU A 96 -26.68 -10.44 -5.21
C GLU A 96 -25.44 -10.45 -4.34
N VAL A 97 -24.96 -11.64 -3.93
CA VAL A 97 -23.66 -11.78 -3.25
C VAL A 97 -22.54 -11.20 -4.13
N GLN A 98 -22.53 -11.54 -5.42
CA GLN A 98 -21.55 -11.02 -6.38
C GLN A 98 -21.61 -9.50 -6.56
N LYS A 99 -22.80 -8.89 -6.56
CA LYS A 99 -22.94 -7.42 -6.64
C LYS A 99 -22.36 -6.72 -5.41
N LEU A 100 -22.62 -7.26 -4.22
CA LEU A 100 -22.12 -6.71 -2.96
C LEU A 100 -20.60 -6.87 -2.83
N THR A 101 -20.03 -7.98 -3.29
CA THR A 101 -18.57 -8.17 -3.31
C THR A 101 -17.87 -7.28 -4.34
N GLN A 102 -18.50 -7.02 -5.49
CA GLN A 102 -17.95 -6.14 -6.52
C GLN A 102 -17.82 -4.68 -6.03
N GLU A 103 -18.77 -4.21 -5.22
CA GLU A 103 -18.71 -2.87 -4.61
C GLU A 103 -17.56 -2.73 -3.60
N THR A 104 -17.23 -3.78 -2.84
CA THR A 104 -16.09 -3.79 -1.91
C THR A 104 -14.75 -3.97 -2.63
N ASP A 105 -14.69 -4.80 -3.67
CA ASP A 105 -13.47 -5.01 -4.46
C ASP A 105 -13.13 -3.78 -5.30
N ASN A 106 -14.12 -3.00 -5.76
CA ASN A 106 -13.90 -1.73 -6.44
C ASN A 106 -13.30 -0.64 -5.54
N PHE A 107 -13.42 -0.77 -4.21
CA PHE A 107 -12.77 0.15 -3.25
C PHE A 107 -11.29 -0.21 -3.01
N ILE A 108 -10.91 -1.48 -3.16
CA ILE A 108 -9.56 -1.99 -2.90
C ILE A 108 -8.73 -2.10 -4.20
N SER A 109 -9.38 -2.34 -5.34
CA SER A 109 -8.75 -2.50 -6.64
C SER A 109 -8.43 -1.16 -7.32
N THR A 110 -7.70 -0.28 -6.63
CA THR A 110 -6.87 0.72 -7.31
C THR A 110 -5.50 0.10 -7.58
N ASP A 111 -5.44 -0.74 -8.62
CA ASP A 111 -4.21 -1.20 -9.27
C ASP A 111 -3.36 -0.05 -9.84
N SER A 112 -3.84 1.20 -9.70
CA SER A 112 -3.14 2.45 -9.94
C SER A 112 -2.24 2.89 -8.78
N ILE A 113 -2.44 2.44 -7.52
CA ILE A 113 -1.61 2.85 -6.38
C ILE A 113 -0.32 2.02 -6.29
N THR A 114 -0.37 0.74 -6.64
CA THR A 114 0.79 -0.18 -6.47
C THR A 114 1.74 -0.17 -7.67
N LYS A 115 1.27 0.20 -8.86
CA LYS A 115 2.07 0.13 -10.10
C LYS A 115 3.15 1.22 -10.24
N SER A 116 3.15 2.23 -9.35
CA SER A 116 4.11 3.36 -9.37
C SER A 116 4.91 3.54 -8.08
N SER A 117 4.91 2.55 -7.16
CA SER A 117 5.75 2.66 -5.95
C SER A 117 7.20 2.27 -6.24
N MET A 118 8.07 3.25 -6.51
CA MET A 118 9.52 2.98 -6.54
C MET A 118 9.99 2.61 -5.14
N SER A 119 10.70 1.48 -5.05
CA SER A 119 11.37 1.00 -3.85
C SER A 119 12.57 1.88 -3.48
N ILE A 120 13.04 1.75 -2.23
CA ILE A 120 14.25 2.45 -1.76
C ILE A 120 15.45 2.16 -2.65
N GLY A 121 15.66 0.91 -3.06
CA GLY A 121 16.77 0.54 -3.96
C GLY A 121 16.67 1.22 -5.32
N GLU A 122 15.47 1.34 -5.86
CA GLU A 122 15.23 2.03 -7.13
C GLU A 122 15.45 3.55 -6.99
N ASN A 123 15.04 4.15 -5.88
CA ASN A 123 15.33 5.55 -5.58
C ASN A 123 16.83 5.82 -5.43
N ILE A 124 17.57 4.96 -4.73
CA ILE A 124 19.04 5.05 -4.64
C ILE A 124 19.66 5.01 -6.03
N LYS A 125 19.23 4.06 -6.87
CA LYS A 125 19.72 3.92 -8.25
C LYS A 125 19.38 5.13 -9.11
N LYS A 126 18.17 5.67 -8.98
CA LYS A 126 17.70 6.87 -9.69
C LYS A 126 18.60 8.06 -9.37
N TYR A 127 18.68 8.46 -8.10
CA TYR A 127 19.45 9.63 -7.68
C TYR A 127 20.95 9.45 -7.88
N ARG A 128 21.49 8.23 -7.76
CA ARG A 128 22.88 7.93 -8.13
C ARG A 128 23.16 8.26 -9.59
N LYS A 129 22.28 7.85 -10.50
CA LYS A 129 22.43 8.13 -11.94
C LYS A 129 22.28 9.62 -12.24
N GLU A 130 21.34 10.31 -11.60
CA GLU A 130 21.19 11.77 -11.74
C GLU A 130 22.43 12.53 -11.26
N LYS A 131 23.09 12.04 -10.19
CA LYS A 131 24.37 12.58 -9.71
C LYS A 131 25.58 12.17 -10.57
N GLY A 132 25.37 11.36 -11.61
CA GLY A 132 26.42 10.90 -12.54
C GLY A 132 27.42 9.90 -11.93
N LEU A 133 27.08 9.26 -10.81
CA LEU A 133 27.98 8.34 -10.11
C LEU A 133 27.79 6.90 -10.60
N THR A 134 28.87 6.15 -10.69
CA THR A 134 28.82 4.68 -10.79
C THR A 134 28.48 4.06 -9.42
N GLN A 135 28.03 2.80 -9.42
CA GLN A 135 27.78 2.07 -8.16
C GLN A 135 29.05 1.95 -7.31
N LYS A 136 30.23 1.85 -7.96
CA LYS A 136 31.52 1.78 -7.29
C LYS A 136 31.87 3.10 -6.62
N GLU A 137 31.72 4.22 -7.31
CA GLU A 137 31.99 5.55 -6.73
C GLU A 137 31.04 5.89 -5.59
N LEU A 138 29.75 5.51 -5.70
CA LEU A 138 28.83 5.64 -4.58
C LEU A 138 29.29 4.80 -3.39
N ALA A 139 29.70 3.54 -3.63
CA ALA A 139 30.20 2.64 -2.60
C ALA A 139 31.44 3.21 -1.88
N ASP A 140 32.39 3.75 -2.65
CA ASP A 140 33.61 4.35 -2.12
C ASP A 140 33.28 5.58 -1.25
N LYS A 141 32.38 6.46 -1.71
CA LYS A 141 31.95 7.66 -0.97
C LYS A 141 31.22 7.35 0.33
N ILE A 142 30.39 6.30 0.36
CA ILE A 142 29.67 5.90 1.57
C ILE A 142 30.45 4.92 2.46
N GLY A 143 31.68 4.53 2.08
CA GLY A 143 32.51 3.59 2.82
C GLY A 143 31.95 2.16 2.86
N LYS A 144 31.42 1.68 1.72
CA LYS A 144 30.89 0.32 1.55
C LYS A 144 31.52 -0.36 0.33
N GLY A 145 31.35 -1.68 0.23
CA GLY A 145 31.79 -2.43 -0.94
C GLY A 145 30.80 -2.28 -2.11
N PHE A 146 31.32 -2.38 -3.34
CA PHE A 146 30.50 -2.36 -4.57
C PHE A 146 29.32 -3.33 -4.51
N SER A 147 29.56 -4.58 -4.08
CA SER A 147 28.52 -5.61 -3.97
C SER A 147 27.44 -5.28 -2.95
N THR A 148 27.76 -4.46 -1.94
CA THR A 148 26.80 -3.98 -0.94
C THR A 148 25.85 -2.95 -1.56
N VAL A 149 26.38 -1.95 -2.29
CA VAL A 149 25.56 -0.96 -3.00
C VAL A 149 24.71 -1.62 -4.09
N GLN A 150 25.27 -2.59 -4.81
CA GLN A 150 24.50 -3.36 -5.80
C GLN A 150 23.31 -4.09 -5.15
N LYS A 151 23.53 -4.74 -3.99
CA LYS A 151 22.44 -5.39 -3.24
C LYS A 151 21.38 -4.40 -2.74
N TYR A 152 21.79 -3.18 -2.39
CA TYR A 152 20.86 -2.11 -2.02
C TYR A 152 19.99 -1.70 -3.21
N GLU A 153 20.59 -1.42 -4.37
CA GLU A 153 19.84 -1.01 -5.58
C GLU A 153 18.94 -2.12 -6.14
N LEU A 154 19.26 -3.39 -5.88
CA LEU A 154 18.46 -4.54 -6.27
C LEU A 154 17.41 -4.95 -5.21
N ASN A 155 17.28 -4.20 -4.11
CA ASN A 155 16.42 -4.52 -2.96
C ASN A 155 16.70 -5.90 -2.32
N ILE A 156 17.88 -6.49 -2.57
CA ILE A 156 18.32 -7.75 -1.97
C ILE A 156 18.68 -7.53 -0.48
N SER A 157 19.14 -6.32 -0.15
CA SER A 157 19.48 -5.93 1.22
C SER A 157 19.03 -4.50 1.47
N GLN A 158 18.58 -4.22 2.69
CA GLN A 158 18.18 -2.87 3.10
C GLN A 158 19.37 -2.13 3.71
N PRO A 159 19.69 -0.91 3.26
CA PRO A 159 20.73 -0.10 3.90
C PRO A 159 20.27 0.30 5.32
N PRO A 160 21.14 0.19 6.34
CA PRO A 160 20.82 0.70 7.67
C PRO A 160 20.73 2.23 7.67
N ILE A 161 20.09 2.82 8.69
CA ILE A 161 19.76 4.25 8.71
C ILE A 161 20.97 5.17 8.57
N ASP A 162 22.11 4.80 9.17
CA ASP A 162 23.37 5.54 9.06
C ASP A 162 23.94 5.51 7.63
N VAL A 163 23.67 4.44 6.88
CA VAL A 163 24.05 4.33 5.47
C VAL A 163 23.08 5.11 4.60
N LEU A 164 21.78 5.09 4.89
CA LEU A 164 20.78 5.89 4.17
C LEU A 164 21.09 7.39 4.25
N ASN A 165 21.46 7.88 5.43
CA ASN A 165 21.88 9.28 5.59
C ASN A 165 23.13 9.58 4.75
N ARG A 166 24.16 8.73 4.82
CA ARG A 166 25.37 8.91 3.99
C ARG A 166 25.09 8.87 2.48
N ILE A 167 24.17 8.00 2.04
CA ILE A 167 23.72 7.95 0.65
C ILE A 167 23.04 9.28 0.30
N ALA A 168 22.11 9.74 1.13
CA ALA A 168 21.40 11.01 0.91
C ALA A 168 22.37 12.20 0.83
N ASP A 169 23.32 12.29 1.76
CA ASP A 169 24.38 13.31 1.78
C ASP A 169 25.26 13.23 0.52
N THR A 170 25.65 12.02 0.12
CA THR A 170 26.49 11.79 -1.07
C THR A 170 25.76 12.16 -2.37
N LEU A 171 24.46 11.91 -2.42
CA LEU A 171 23.61 12.20 -3.57
C LEU A 171 23.05 13.63 -3.54
N ASP A 172 23.29 14.38 -2.46
CA ASP A 172 22.84 15.76 -2.26
C ASP A 172 21.30 15.88 -2.32
N ILE A 173 20.64 14.97 -1.61
CA ILE A 173 19.19 14.90 -1.50
C ILE A 173 18.78 14.85 -0.04
N ASN A 174 17.55 15.28 0.27
CA ASN A 174 16.98 14.97 1.57
C ASN A 174 16.75 13.45 1.67
N VAL A 175 17.08 12.85 2.82
CA VAL A 175 16.89 11.41 3.04
C VAL A 175 15.43 10.97 2.82
N SER A 176 14.45 11.85 3.01
CA SER A 176 13.04 11.59 2.70
C SER A 176 12.81 11.20 1.24
N LYS A 177 13.60 11.72 0.29
CA LYS A 177 13.50 11.37 -1.13
C LYS A 177 13.83 9.91 -1.42
N LEU A 178 14.56 9.22 -0.54
CA LEU A 178 14.80 7.78 -0.66
C LEU A 178 13.54 6.97 -0.31
N PHE A 179 12.66 7.53 0.53
CA PHE A 179 11.42 6.92 0.98
C PHE A 179 10.19 7.43 0.21
N TYR A 180 10.31 8.56 -0.47
CA TYR A 180 9.20 9.16 -1.17
C TYR A 180 8.87 8.34 -2.41
N ILE A 181 7.60 7.95 -2.49
CA ILE A 181 7.00 7.51 -3.74
C ILE A 181 6.78 8.80 -4.53
N GLU A 182 7.56 9.03 -5.58
CA GLU A 182 7.09 9.97 -6.59
C GLU A 182 5.76 9.43 -7.09
N ASN A 183 4.67 10.08 -6.69
CA ASN A 183 3.48 10.06 -7.52
C ASN A 183 3.97 10.54 -8.89
N THR A 184 4.00 9.65 -9.87
CA THR A 184 4.09 9.95 -11.30
C THR A 184 2.83 10.70 -11.77
N LEU A 185 2.40 11.69 -10.99
CA LEU A 185 1.55 12.80 -11.38
C LEU A 185 2.38 14.03 -11.73
N ASN A 186 3.73 13.96 -11.70
CA ASN A 186 4.57 14.89 -12.42
C ASN A 186 4.63 14.49 -13.90
N GLN A 187 3.49 14.67 -14.55
CA GLN A 187 3.46 14.94 -15.98
C GLN A 187 4.10 16.30 -16.15
N SER A 188 5.04 16.42 -17.08
CA SER A 188 5.54 17.74 -17.44
C SER A 188 4.33 18.61 -17.83
N ALA A 189 4.36 19.91 -17.56
CA ALA A 189 3.23 20.80 -17.87
C ALA A 189 2.78 20.70 -19.35
N ASP A 190 3.70 20.28 -20.24
CA ASP A 190 3.44 19.99 -21.65
C ASP A 190 2.60 18.70 -21.87
N ASP A 191 2.82 17.66 -21.07
CA ASP A 191 2.07 16.39 -21.15
C ASP A 191 0.62 16.52 -20.63
N GLU A 192 0.41 17.40 -19.65
CA GLU A 192 -0.92 17.70 -19.11
C GLU A 192 -1.70 18.58 -20.10
N ALA A 193 -1.07 19.60 -20.68
CA ALA A 193 -1.66 20.40 -21.75
C ALA A 193 -2.05 19.55 -22.96
N GLN A 194 -1.19 18.64 -23.41
CA GLN A 194 -1.51 17.71 -24.51
C GLN A 194 -2.64 16.75 -24.17
N ARG A 195 -2.73 16.26 -22.93
CA ARG A 195 -3.84 15.39 -22.51
C ARG A 195 -5.14 16.15 -22.39
N GLN A 196 -5.12 17.36 -21.84
CA GLN A 196 -6.26 18.25 -21.77
C GLN A 196 -6.75 18.57 -23.19
N GLU A 197 -5.83 18.86 -24.12
CA GLU A 197 -6.14 19.12 -25.52
C GLU A 197 -6.73 17.89 -26.22
N MET A 198 -6.17 16.70 -25.99
CA MET A 198 -6.67 15.44 -26.55
C MET A 198 -8.06 15.08 -26.00
N TYR A 199 -8.28 15.25 -24.70
CA TYR A 199 -9.59 15.06 -24.07
C TYR A 199 -10.64 16.04 -24.59
N LEU A 200 -10.29 17.33 -24.72
CA LEU A 200 -11.18 18.34 -25.30
C LEU A 200 -11.46 18.11 -26.78
N LYS A 201 -10.53 17.46 -27.52
CA LYS A 201 -10.75 17.07 -28.91
C LYS A 201 -11.75 15.93 -29.02
N GLU A 202 -11.58 14.88 -28.21
CA GLU A 202 -12.50 13.74 -28.17
C GLU A 202 -13.92 14.16 -27.76
N LEU A 203 -14.03 15.03 -26.76
CA LEU A 203 -15.32 15.57 -26.31
C LEU A 203 -16.00 16.42 -27.41
N ARG A 204 -15.22 17.19 -28.18
CA ARG A 204 -15.73 17.96 -29.32
C ARG A 204 -16.22 17.03 -30.43
N GLU A 205 -15.46 16.00 -30.76
CA GLU A 205 -15.85 15.02 -31.77
C GLU A 205 -17.14 14.29 -31.39
N ASP A 206 -17.28 13.84 -30.14
CA ASP A 206 -18.53 13.24 -29.63
C ASP A 206 -19.72 14.21 -29.70
N THR A 207 -19.50 15.48 -29.36
CA THR A 207 -20.54 16.51 -29.44
C THR A 207 -20.99 16.77 -30.87
N ILE A 208 -20.05 16.86 -31.81
CA ILE A 208 -20.35 17.03 -33.25
C ILE A 208 -21.11 15.82 -33.77
N ASN A 209 -20.65 14.60 -33.47
CA ASN A 209 -21.33 13.38 -33.90
C ASN A 209 -22.76 13.29 -33.37
N LYS A 210 -22.99 13.69 -32.11
CA LYS A 210 -24.33 13.76 -31.52
C LYS A 210 -25.19 14.81 -32.22
N TYR A 211 -24.64 15.97 -32.53
CA TYR A 211 -25.33 17.04 -33.24
C TYR A 211 -25.73 16.62 -34.66
N ASP A 212 -24.82 16.00 -35.40
CA ASP A 212 -25.08 15.49 -36.76
C ASP A 212 -26.12 14.38 -36.78
N GLY A 213 -26.22 13.61 -35.68
CA GLY A 213 -27.26 12.60 -35.47
C GLY A 213 -28.65 13.16 -35.13
N LEU A 214 -28.79 14.45 -34.87
CA LEU A 214 -30.09 15.08 -34.63
C LEU A 214 -30.84 15.34 -35.94
N ASP A 215 -32.16 15.30 -35.87
CA ASP A 215 -33.01 15.75 -36.96
C ASP A 215 -32.93 17.29 -37.16
N PRO A 216 -33.46 17.83 -38.29
CA PRO A 216 -33.37 19.27 -38.56
C PRO A 216 -33.99 20.17 -37.48
N PHE A 217 -34.96 19.68 -36.71
CA PHE A 217 -35.58 20.45 -35.62
C PHE A 217 -34.68 20.46 -34.39
N GLY A 218 -34.11 19.31 -34.03
CA GLY A 218 -33.15 19.16 -32.94
C GLY A 218 -31.89 20.01 -33.16
N GLN A 219 -31.34 19.99 -34.37
CA GLN A 219 -30.20 20.83 -34.75
C GLN A 219 -30.52 22.33 -34.60
N LYS A 220 -31.71 22.76 -35.03
CA LYS A 220 -32.16 24.16 -34.89
C LYS A 220 -32.30 24.59 -33.42
N ALA A 221 -32.80 23.71 -32.57
CA ALA A 221 -32.92 23.98 -31.13
C ALA A 221 -31.53 24.06 -30.46
N ALA A 222 -30.62 23.15 -30.80
CA ALA A 222 -29.24 23.16 -30.30
C ALA A 222 -28.50 24.45 -30.70
N ASN A 223 -28.58 24.86 -31.97
CA ASN A 223 -27.98 26.13 -32.43
C ASN A 223 -28.54 27.35 -31.73
N LYS A 224 -29.85 27.38 -31.45
CA LYS A 224 -30.46 28.49 -30.70
C LYS A 224 -29.87 28.61 -29.30
N TYR A 225 -29.64 27.47 -28.63
CA TYR A 225 -29.07 27.45 -27.29
C TYR A 225 -27.58 27.80 -27.29
N ILE A 226 -26.80 27.25 -28.23
CA ILE A 226 -25.37 27.59 -28.38
C ILE A 226 -25.19 29.09 -28.64
N ASN A 227 -25.98 29.67 -29.55
CA ASN A 227 -25.93 31.11 -29.83
C ASN A 227 -26.42 31.98 -28.66
N PHE A 228 -27.27 31.45 -27.78
CA PHE A 228 -27.67 32.13 -26.56
C PHE A 228 -26.49 32.18 -25.59
N LEU A 229 -25.84 31.04 -25.31
CA LEU A 229 -24.68 30.96 -24.42
C LEU A 229 -23.50 31.81 -24.90
N ALA A 230 -23.24 31.83 -26.22
CA ALA A 230 -22.13 32.60 -26.79
C ALA A 230 -22.31 34.13 -26.67
N LYS A 231 -23.53 34.62 -26.44
CA LYS A 231 -23.80 36.07 -26.28
C LYS A 231 -23.64 36.56 -24.85
N ASP A 232 -23.68 35.68 -23.85
CA ASP A 232 -23.50 36.04 -22.44
C ASP A 232 -22.02 36.29 -22.07
N GLU A 233 -21.07 36.02 -22.96
CA GLU A 233 -19.62 36.23 -22.73
C GLU A 233 -19.10 37.59 -23.25
N GLU A 234 -19.93 38.43 -23.90
CA GLU A 234 -19.53 39.73 -24.50
C GLU A 234 -19.97 40.99 -23.72
N GLU A 235 -20.51 40.88 -22.49
CA GLU A 235 -20.79 42.03 -21.59
C GLU A 235 -19.86 42.08 -20.36
#